data_AF-A0A849TWD9-F1
#
_entry.id   AF-A0A849TWD9-F1
#
_cell.length_a   1.000
_cell.length_b   1.000
_cell.length_c   1.000
_cell.angle_alpha   90.00
_cell.angle_beta   90.00
_cell.angle_gamma   90.00
#
_symmetry.space_group_name_H-M   'P 1'
#
loop_
_entity.id
_entity.type
_entity.pdbx_description
1 polymer ?
#
loop_
_entity_poly.entity_id
_entity_poly.type
_entity_poly.pdbx_seq_one_letter_code
_entity_poly.pdbx_strand_id
1 'polypeptide(L)'
;MERFIGWEKQFEDCRSIFKAAREDYEDGYLFSVRALVKAEVLSDAFTQARELLTSNYKDPACILCRVALEVALKELCDRKAIPLAKLDKMNIDLCKAGVYNMAKQKQITAWADIGNKAAHGQWNQYTQHDAQSMLDGVQALVADIL
;
A
#
# COMPACT_ATOMS: atom_id res chain seq x y z
N MET A 1 25.95 -45.62 -7.17
CA MET A 1 25.80 -44.15 -7.33
C MET A 1 25.26 -43.90 -8.72
N GLU A 2 23.95 -43.72 -8.85
CA GLU A 2 23.36 -43.31 -10.13
C GLU A 2 23.84 -41.89 -10.44
N ARG A 3 24.59 -41.74 -11.54
CA ARG A 3 24.99 -40.44 -12.07
C ARG A 3 23.74 -39.80 -12.67
N PHE A 4 23.37 -38.62 -12.18
CA PHE A 4 22.35 -37.79 -12.81
C PHE A 4 22.79 -37.47 -14.25
N ILE A 5 22.08 -38.02 -15.24
CA ILE A 5 22.26 -37.71 -16.67
C ILE A 5 21.25 -36.62 -16.99
N GLY A 6 21.62 -35.37 -16.73
CA GLY A 6 20.87 -34.23 -17.23
C GLY A 6 21.05 -34.12 -18.73
N TRP A 7 19.96 -34.03 -19.49
CA TRP A 7 20.02 -33.86 -20.93
C TRP A 7 20.38 -32.40 -21.24
N GLU A 8 21.32 -32.14 -22.15
CA GLU A 8 21.82 -30.79 -22.48
C GLU A 8 20.69 -29.82 -22.87
N LYS A 9 19.60 -30.32 -23.48
CA LYS A 9 18.37 -29.56 -23.73
C LYS A 9 17.72 -29.02 -22.45
N GLN A 10 17.65 -29.80 -21.38
CA GLN A 10 17.07 -29.37 -20.10
C GLN A 10 17.92 -28.27 -19.45
N PHE A 11 19.24 -28.29 -19.67
CA PHE A 11 20.12 -27.22 -19.20
C PHE A 11 19.91 -25.91 -19.99
N GLU A 12 19.80 -26.00 -21.32
CA GLU A 12 19.55 -24.83 -22.18
C GLU A 12 18.17 -24.21 -21.94
N ASP A 13 17.14 -25.02 -21.71
CA ASP A 13 15.80 -24.56 -21.34
C ASP A 13 15.82 -23.83 -19.99
N CYS A 14 16.41 -24.44 -18.96
CA CYS A 14 16.56 -23.81 -17.64
C CYS A 14 17.40 -22.53 -17.69
N ARG A 15 18.47 -22.51 -18.49
CA ARG A 15 19.32 -21.33 -18.69
C ARG A 15 18.56 -20.19 -19.37
N SER A 16 17.70 -20.52 -20.33
CA SER A 16 16.88 -19.54 -21.06
C SER A 16 15.79 -18.94 -20.16
N ILE A 17 15.09 -19.78 -19.37
CA ILE A 17 14.12 -19.33 -18.37
C ILE A 17 14.80 -18.44 -17.32
N PHE A 18 15.99 -18.84 -16.83
CA PHE A 18 16.74 -18.05 -15.85
C PHE A 18 17.21 -16.70 -16.42
N LYS A 19 17.66 -16.66 -17.68
CA LYS A 19 18.04 -15.40 -18.36
C LYS A 19 16.86 -14.46 -18.52
N ALA A 20 15.71 -14.97 -18.95
CA ALA A 20 14.49 -14.18 -19.05
C ALA A 20 14.06 -13.64 -17.69
N ALA A 21 14.05 -14.48 -16.64
CA ALA A 21 13.72 -14.04 -15.28
C ALA A 21 14.73 -13.01 -14.72
N ARG A 22 16.00 -13.11 -15.10
CA ARG A 22 17.03 -12.13 -14.77
C ARG A 22 16.82 -10.82 -15.52
N GLU A 23 16.52 -10.87 -16.81
CA GLU A 23 16.20 -9.69 -17.62
C GLU A 23 14.95 -8.99 -17.07
N ASP A 24 13.90 -9.74 -16.73
CA ASP A 24 12.69 -9.22 -16.09
C ASP A 24 12.96 -8.54 -14.73
N TYR A 25 13.98 -9.03 -14.00
CA TYR A 25 14.44 -8.44 -12.75
C TYR A 25 15.29 -7.19 -12.98
N GLU A 26 16.26 -7.25 -13.90
CA GLU A 26 17.19 -6.16 -14.23
C GLU A 26 16.47 -4.97 -14.89
N ASP A 27 15.50 -5.23 -15.76
CA ASP A 27 14.72 -4.22 -16.47
C ASP A 27 13.52 -3.70 -15.65
N GLY A 28 13.30 -4.24 -14.45
CA GLY A 28 12.32 -3.73 -13.51
C GLY A 28 10.87 -4.19 -13.72
N TYR A 29 10.61 -5.12 -14.66
CA TYR A 29 9.28 -5.63 -14.97
C TYR A 29 8.61 -6.34 -13.77
N LEU A 30 9.38 -7.01 -12.91
CA LEU A 30 8.83 -7.59 -11.67
C LEU A 30 8.34 -6.52 -10.68
N PHE A 31 8.97 -5.34 -10.67
CA PHE A 31 8.57 -4.23 -9.82
C PHE A 31 7.31 -3.54 -10.37
N SER A 32 7.14 -3.49 -11.69
CA SER A 32 5.91 -2.98 -12.32
C SER A 32 4.72 -3.90 -12.05
N VAL A 33 4.87 -5.22 -12.15
CA VAL A 33 3.79 -6.19 -11.82
C VAL A 33 3.38 -6.07 -10.35
N ARG A 34 4.35 -5.99 -9.42
CA ARG A 34 4.05 -5.80 -7.99
C ARG A 34 3.30 -4.48 -7.75
N ALA A 35 3.70 -3.40 -8.40
CA ALA A 35 3.05 -2.10 -8.28
C ALA A 35 1.61 -2.15 -8.82
N LEU A 36 1.39 -2.78 -9.98
CA LEU A 36 0.06 -2.96 -10.57
C LEU A 36 -0.87 -3.79 -9.66
N VAL A 37 -0.38 -4.89 -9.11
CA VAL A 37 -1.16 -5.72 -8.17
C VAL A 37 -1.54 -4.92 -6.91
N LYS A 38 -0.61 -4.13 -6.37
CA LYS A 38 -0.91 -3.25 -5.22
C LYS A 38 -1.97 -2.20 -5.57
N ALA A 39 -1.88 -1.59 -6.75
CA ALA A 39 -2.85 -0.60 -7.22
C ALA A 39 -4.25 -1.21 -7.36
N GLU A 40 -4.35 -2.42 -7.93
CA GLU A 40 -5.62 -3.14 -8.07
C GLU A 40 -6.23 -3.47 -6.72
N VAL A 41 -5.43 -4.04 -5.80
CA VAL A 41 -5.90 -4.38 -4.44
C VAL A 41 -6.36 -3.13 -3.67
N LEU A 42 -5.66 -2.01 -3.82
CA LEU A 42 -6.07 -0.75 -3.19
C LEU A 42 -7.33 -0.17 -3.83
N SER A 43 -7.47 -0.27 -5.16
CA SER A 43 -8.67 0.16 -5.90
C SER A 43 -9.92 -0.60 -5.43
N ASP A 44 -9.80 -1.92 -5.30
CA ASP A 44 -10.86 -2.79 -4.77
C ASP A 44 -11.17 -2.43 -3.29
N ALA A 45 -10.14 -2.23 -2.46
CA ALA A 45 -10.33 -1.82 -1.07
C ALA A 45 -11.08 -0.47 -0.93
N PHE A 46 -10.80 0.51 -1.80
CA PHE A 46 -11.54 1.78 -1.80
C PHE A 46 -12.98 1.62 -2.28
N THR A 47 -13.21 0.73 -3.25
CA THR A 47 -14.56 0.41 -3.73
C THR A 47 -15.38 -0.20 -2.61
N GLN A 48 -14.85 -1.21 -1.91
CA GLN A 48 -15.50 -1.83 -0.75
C GLN A 48 -15.71 -0.82 0.40
N ALA A 49 -14.72 0.01 0.70
CA ALA A 49 -14.86 1.05 1.73
C ALA A 49 -15.99 2.02 1.39
N ARG A 50 -16.16 2.38 0.11
CA ARG A 50 -17.21 3.28 -0.36
C ARG A 50 -18.58 2.62 -0.25
N GLU A 51 -18.71 1.35 -0.65
CA GLU A 51 -19.94 0.57 -0.51
C GLU A 51 -20.38 0.45 0.95
N LEU A 52 -19.44 0.12 1.85
CA LEU A 52 -19.69 0.08 3.30
C LEU A 52 -20.19 1.42 3.82
N LEU A 53 -19.54 2.51 3.41
CA LEU A 53 -19.91 3.86 3.84
C LEU A 53 -21.31 4.24 3.35
N THR A 54 -21.64 3.95 2.08
CA THR A 54 -23.00 4.17 1.53
C THR A 54 -24.07 3.33 2.22
N SER A 55 -23.69 2.16 2.73
CA SER A 55 -24.53 1.26 3.52
C SER A 55 -24.56 1.62 5.02
N ASN A 56 -24.05 2.79 5.40
CA ASN A 56 -23.99 3.30 6.78
C ASN A 56 -23.10 2.48 7.74
N TYR A 57 -22.13 1.74 7.20
CA TYR A 57 -21.10 1.01 7.95
C TYR A 57 -19.76 1.80 7.95
N LYS A 58 -19.72 2.95 8.62
CA LYS A 58 -18.50 3.80 8.67
C LYS A 58 -17.29 3.13 9.32
N ASP A 59 -17.50 2.29 10.32
CA ASP A 59 -16.41 1.73 11.11
C ASP A 59 -15.54 0.77 10.29
N PRO A 60 -16.11 -0.25 9.60
CA PRO A 60 -15.32 -1.08 8.70
C PRO A 60 -14.78 -0.30 7.49
N ALA A 61 -15.49 0.73 7.00
CA ALA A 61 -14.96 1.61 5.95
C ALA A 61 -13.68 2.34 6.40
N CYS A 62 -13.65 2.89 7.62
CA CYS A 62 -12.46 3.52 8.20
C CYS A 62 -11.31 2.52 8.43
N ILE A 63 -11.62 1.27 8.82
CA ILE A 63 -10.61 0.21 8.97
C ILE A 63 -9.96 -0.10 7.62
N LEU A 64 -10.73 -0.24 6.54
CA LEU A 64 -10.18 -0.45 5.20
C LEU A 64 -9.32 0.75 4.74
N CYS A 65 -9.81 1.98 4.95
CA CYS A 65 -9.05 3.18 4.61
C CYS A 65 -7.74 3.29 5.41
N ARG A 66 -7.73 2.85 6.67
CA ARG A 66 -6.49 2.78 7.47
C ARG A 66 -5.47 1.82 6.87
N VAL A 67 -5.93 0.64 6.46
CA VAL A 67 -5.04 -0.36 5.83
C VAL A 67 -4.47 0.20 4.53
N ALA A 68 -5.30 0.84 3.70
CA ALA A 68 -4.87 1.49 2.47
C ALA A 68 -3.82 2.59 2.73
N LEU A 69 -4.05 3.44 3.75
CA LEU A 69 -3.10 4.47 4.16
C LEU A 69 -1.75 3.88 4.60
N GLU A 70 -1.77 2.79 5.37
CA GLU A 70 -0.54 2.14 5.82
C GLU A 70 0.24 1.53 4.65
N VAL A 71 -0.43 0.89 3.70
CA VAL A 71 0.20 0.35 2.48
C VAL A 71 0.84 1.47 1.66
N ALA A 72 0.14 2.60 1.49
CA ALA A 72 0.65 3.75 0.75
C ALA A 72 1.89 4.38 1.38
N LEU A 73 1.89 4.55 2.71
CA LEU A 73 3.06 5.09 3.41
C LEU A 73 4.25 4.12 3.40
N LYS A 74 4.02 2.81 3.51
CA LYS A 74 5.08 1.80 3.36
C LYS A 74 5.71 1.86 1.97
N GLU A 75 4.89 1.95 0.92
CA GLU A 75 5.36 2.10 -0.46
C GLU A 75 6.22 3.36 -0.64
N LEU A 76 5.80 4.49 -0.07
CA LEU A 76 6.59 5.71 -0.08
C LEU A 76 7.92 5.57 0.67
N CYS A 77 7.91 4.91 1.83
CA CYS A 77 9.12 4.63 2.59
C CYS A 77 10.09 3.77 1.78
N ASP A 78 9.61 2.71 1.13
CA ASP A 78 10.41 1.83 0.27
C ASP A 78 11.06 2.63 -0.87
N ARG A 79 10.29 3.47 -1.58
CA ARG A 79 10.78 4.32 -2.67
C ARG A 79 11.80 5.37 -2.24
N LYS A 80 11.78 5.79 -0.97
CA LYS A 80 12.70 6.79 -0.41
C LYS A 80 13.79 6.18 0.46
N ALA A 81 13.91 4.85 0.50
CA ALA A 81 14.84 4.12 1.34
C ALA A 81 14.74 4.52 2.84
N ILE A 82 13.53 4.80 3.32
CA ILE A 82 13.23 5.11 4.71
C ILE A 82 12.86 3.81 5.44
N PRO A 83 13.46 3.50 6.61
CA PRO A 83 13.10 2.30 7.37
C PRO A 83 11.62 2.25 7.74
N LEU A 84 11.00 1.08 7.55
CA LEU A 84 9.60 0.86 7.93
C LEU A 84 9.43 0.94 9.46
N ALA A 85 8.33 1.57 9.89
CA ALA A 85 8.01 1.78 11.29
C ALA A 85 6.48 1.82 11.50
N LYS A 86 6.03 2.24 12.68
CA LYS A 86 4.61 2.55 12.90
C LYS A 86 4.16 3.71 12.00
N LEU A 87 2.89 3.72 11.63
CA LEU A 87 2.28 4.70 10.73
C LEU A 87 2.68 6.15 11.07
N ASP A 88 2.56 6.56 12.34
CA ASP A 88 2.90 7.93 12.76
C ASP A 88 4.37 8.27 12.54
N LYS A 89 5.26 7.30 12.79
CA LYS A 89 6.70 7.46 12.59
C LYS A 89 7.04 7.56 11.11
N MET A 90 6.43 6.71 10.27
CA MET A 90 6.59 6.79 8.81
C MET A 90 6.11 8.14 8.28
N ASN A 91 4.97 8.64 8.74
CA ASN A 91 4.43 9.95 8.33
C ASN A 91 5.40 11.10 8.67
N ILE A 92 5.96 11.10 9.88
CA ILE A 92 6.96 12.08 10.31
C ILE A 92 8.21 12.01 9.42
N ASP A 93 8.73 10.81 9.19
CA ASP A 93 9.99 10.63 8.47
C ASP A 93 9.85 10.95 6.98
N LEU A 94 8.71 10.64 6.37
CA LEU A 94 8.38 11.03 5.00
C LEU A 94 8.24 12.54 4.83
N CYS A 95 7.62 13.22 5.80
CA CYS A 95 7.58 14.69 5.80
C CYS A 95 8.98 15.29 5.94
N LYS A 96 9.84 14.75 6.82
CA LYS A 96 11.24 15.20 6.98
C LYS A 96 12.08 14.96 5.72
N ALA A 97 11.80 13.89 4.99
CA ALA A 97 12.42 13.60 3.70
C ALA A 97 11.86 14.47 2.54
N GLY A 98 10.92 15.38 2.82
CA GLY A 98 10.36 16.30 1.82
C GLY A 98 9.41 15.65 0.83
N VAL A 99 8.89 14.44 1.12
CA VAL A 99 7.91 13.77 0.25
C VAL A 99 6.60 14.55 0.18
N TYR A 100 6.22 15.17 1.29
CA TYR A 100 5.12 16.11 1.36
C TYR A 100 5.35 17.13 2.48
N ASN A 101 4.58 18.22 2.45
CA ASN A 101 4.70 19.30 3.41
C ASN A 101 4.04 18.98 4.76
N MET A 102 4.28 19.84 5.74
CA MET A 102 3.73 19.75 7.10
C MET A 102 2.19 19.76 7.14
N ALA A 103 1.53 20.43 6.18
CA ALA A 103 0.07 20.44 6.13
C ALA A 103 -0.49 19.06 5.77
N LYS A 104 0.11 18.39 4.77
CA LYS A 104 -0.23 17.02 4.41
C LYS A 104 0.09 16.04 5.53
N GLN A 105 1.22 16.21 6.23
CA GLN A 105 1.56 15.39 7.40
C GLN A 105 0.43 15.44 8.45
N LYS A 106 -0.08 16.64 8.77
CA LYS A 106 -1.18 16.83 9.74
C LYS A 106 -2.48 16.19 9.27
N GLN A 107 -2.80 16.27 7.98
CA GLN A 107 -3.97 15.57 7.39
C GLN A 107 -3.84 14.06 7.56
N ILE A 108 -2.68 13.49 7.22
CA ILE A 108 -2.40 12.06 7.38
C ILE A 108 -2.51 11.63 8.85
N THR A 109 -2.01 12.45 9.79
CA THR A 109 -2.17 12.19 11.22
C THR A 109 -3.64 12.16 11.65
N ALA A 110 -4.48 13.07 11.13
CA ALA A 110 -5.91 13.07 11.43
C ALA A 110 -6.61 11.80 10.91
N TRP A 111 -6.30 11.37 9.68
CA TRP A 111 -6.82 10.11 9.12
C TRP A 111 -6.33 8.88 9.90
N ALA A 112 -5.06 8.87 10.30
CA ALA A 112 -4.49 7.80 11.12
C ALA A 112 -5.19 7.68 12.47
N ASP A 113 -5.53 8.80 13.11
CA ASP A 113 -6.28 8.83 14.36
C ASP A 113 -7.70 8.26 14.20
N ILE A 114 -8.43 8.66 13.15
CA ILE A 114 -9.76 8.10 12.84
C ILE A 114 -9.68 6.58 12.60
N GLY A 115 -8.73 6.14 11.79
CA GLY A 115 -8.49 4.73 11.53
C GLY A 115 -8.09 3.95 12.80
N ASN A 116 -7.33 4.57 13.69
CA ASN A 116 -6.96 4.00 14.98
C ASN A 116 -8.19 3.79 15.86
N LYS A 117 -9.02 4.83 16.01
CA LYS A 117 -10.29 4.74 16.74
C LYS A 117 -11.19 3.64 16.19
N ALA A 118 -11.32 3.53 14.87
CA ALA A 118 -12.15 2.51 14.23
C ALA A 118 -11.68 1.08 14.54
N ALA A 119 -10.38 0.80 14.38
CA ALA A 119 -9.81 -0.52 14.64
C ALA A 119 -9.79 -0.90 16.14
N HIS A 120 -9.88 0.08 17.04
CA HIS A 120 -9.91 -0.13 18.49
C HIS A 120 -11.32 -0.02 19.09
N GLY A 121 -12.38 0.00 18.26
CA GLY A 121 -13.76 -0.02 18.75
C GLY A 121 -14.28 1.31 19.30
N GLN A 122 -13.57 2.42 19.08
CA GLN A 122 -13.91 3.74 19.58
C GLN A 122 -14.85 4.49 18.62
N TRP A 123 -15.92 3.83 18.18
CA TRP A 123 -16.78 4.27 17.06
C TRP A 123 -17.59 5.55 17.32
N ASN A 124 -17.69 5.97 18.59
CA ASN A 124 -18.35 7.20 19.00
C ASN A 124 -17.44 8.44 18.91
N GLN A 125 -16.16 8.29 18.57
CA GLN A 125 -15.17 9.38 18.55
C GLN A 125 -14.94 10.01 17.16
N TYR A 126 -15.73 9.64 16.17
CA TYR A 126 -15.72 10.20 14.82
C TYR A 126 -17.09 10.00 14.18
N THR A 127 -17.41 10.82 13.18
CA THR A 127 -18.71 10.85 12.51
C THR A 127 -18.68 10.14 11.16
N GLN A 128 -19.86 9.96 10.55
CA GLN A 128 -19.97 9.51 9.16
C GLN A 128 -19.26 10.46 8.19
N HIS A 129 -19.30 11.77 8.49
CA HIS A 129 -18.65 12.80 7.67
C HIS A 129 -17.12 12.73 7.77
N ASP A 130 -16.60 12.46 8.96
CA ASP A 130 -15.16 12.24 9.16
C ASP A 130 -14.68 11.01 8.37
N ALA A 131 -15.48 9.93 8.37
CA ALA A 131 -15.21 8.72 7.61
C ALA A 131 -15.22 8.96 6.09
N GLN A 132 -16.19 9.73 5.57
CA GLN A 132 -16.22 10.15 4.17
C GLN A 132 -14.98 10.97 3.80
N SER A 133 -14.64 11.96 4.62
CA SER A 133 -13.48 12.83 4.41
C SER A 133 -12.16 12.06 4.45
N MET A 134 -12.05 11.05 5.33
CA MET A 134 -10.92 10.14 5.35
C MET A 134 -10.85 9.31 4.07
N LEU A 135 -11.96 8.72 3.63
CA LEU A 135 -11.98 7.89 2.43
C LEU A 135 -11.52 8.68 1.21
N ASP A 136 -12.13 9.84 0.94
CA ASP A 136 -11.80 10.64 -0.23
C ASP A 136 -10.36 11.17 -0.16
N GLY A 137 -9.91 11.57 1.04
CA GLY A 137 -8.55 12.07 1.25
C GLY A 137 -7.46 10.99 1.10
N VAL A 138 -7.68 9.80 1.64
CA VAL A 138 -6.75 8.67 1.52
C VAL A 138 -6.72 8.15 0.09
N GLN A 139 -7.88 8.07 -0.58
CA GLN A 139 -7.93 7.69 -2.00
C GLN A 139 -7.17 8.68 -2.89
N ALA A 140 -7.35 9.99 -2.67
CA ALA A 140 -6.58 11.00 -3.38
C ALA A 140 -5.07 10.88 -3.11
N LEU A 141 -4.66 10.66 -1.86
CA LEU A 141 -3.26 10.42 -1.52
C LEU A 141 -2.68 9.21 -2.27
N VAL A 142 -3.41 8.09 -2.33
CA VAL A 142 -2.95 6.89 -3.05
C VAL A 142 -2.81 7.16 -4.54
N ALA A 143 -3.76 7.87 -5.15
CA ALA A 143 -3.72 8.24 -6.56
C ALA A 143 -2.56 9.20 -6.89
N ASP A 144 -2.12 10.03 -5.93
CA ASP A 144 -0.95 10.90 -6.12
C ASP A 144 0.39 10.12 -6.05
N ILE A 145 0.39 8.91 -5.47
CA ILE A 145 1.60 8.12 -5.18
C ILE A 145 1.81 7.02 -6.23
N LEU A 146 0.75 6.32 -6.65
CA LEU A 146 0.79 5.19 -7.59
C LEU A 146 0.68 5.68 -9.03
#